data_AF-A0A941D6J2-F1
#
_entry.id   AF-A0A941D6J2-F1
#
_cell.length_a   1.000
_cell.length_b   1.000
_cell.length_c   1.000
_cell.angle_alpha   90.00
_cell.angle_beta   90.00
_cell.angle_gamma   90.00
#
_symmetry.space_group_name_H-M   'P 1'
#
loop_
_entity.id
_entity.type
_entity.pdbx_description
1 polymer ?
#
loop_
_entity_poly.entity_id
_entity_poly.type
_entity_poly.pdbx_seq_one_letter_code
_entity_poly.pdbx_strand_id
1 'polypeptide(L)'
;MRLDVVSIFPEYLTPLDLSLIGKARRDGLLDLHVHDLRTFTHDRHRTVDDSPFGGGAGMVMKPEPWAAALDHVVAEGATDEAARPHLLVPGPGGVPFDQAMAHRLAAEPWLAFACGRYEGIDERVYEHAAERMPVTVVSLGDYVLNGGEVAVLAVVEAVARLLPGVVGNTESLVEESHEGGLLEYPVYTRPASWDDAGTVRDVPPVLLSGDHAAVARWRHEERVARTAARRPDLAPASAAVTGLDDLEVRVAVPADAAELLVLQRACWMPEGRVSGDWRVPPLDESLEEVAAGLGEWTTWVVRVPTDGSTPGRLVGSVRGRVRPGDDAVWESGRLMVAPDLRGRGLGRGLLALAESAAPAGVGTLWLTTGRVSADNQRFYRRAGYRPVAGGGSVPGAVELVKRRR
;
A
#
# COMPACT_ATOMS: atom_id res chain seq x y z
N MET A 1 12.67 -24.58 -0.31
CA MET A 1 13.11 -23.88 -1.54
C MET A 1 14.58 -24.17 -1.76
N ARG A 2 14.98 -24.50 -2.99
CA ARG A 2 16.39 -24.67 -3.39
C ARG A 2 16.95 -23.34 -3.94
N LEU A 3 18.19 -23.02 -3.57
CA LEU A 3 18.94 -21.86 -4.03
C LEU A 3 20.31 -22.32 -4.54
N ASP A 4 20.68 -21.93 -5.75
CA ASP A 4 22.03 -22.13 -6.29
C ASP A 4 22.68 -20.77 -6.57
N VAL A 5 23.88 -20.53 -6.04
CA VAL A 5 24.60 -19.27 -6.25
C VAL A 5 25.94 -19.56 -6.91
N VAL A 6 26.15 -19.04 -8.12
CA VAL A 6 27.42 -19.11 -8.82
C VAL A 6 28.18 -17.80 -8.61
N SER A 7 29.37 -17.88 -8.02
CA SER A 7 30.20 -16.71 -7.70
C SER A 7 31.69 -17.08 -7.73
N ILE A 8 32.53 -16.06 -7.90
CA ILE A 8 33.99 -16.18 -7.69
C ILE A 8 34.39 -15.85 -6.24
N PHE A 9 33.45 -15.59 -5.34
CA PHE A 9 33.68 -15.41 -3.91
C PHE A 9 32.63 -16.18 -3.09
N PRO A 10 32.66 -17.52 -3.07
CA PRO A 10 31.73 -18.32 -2.29
C PRO A 10 31.64 -17.90 -0.82
N GLU A 11 32.76 -17.50 -0.22
CA GLU A 11 32.86 -17.09 1.18
C GLU A 11 32.06 -15.81 1.47
N TYR A 12 31.73 -15.01 0.46
CA TYR A 12 30.89 -13.81 0.59
C TYR A 12 29.47 -14.17 1.03
N LEU A 13 29.03 -15.41 0.79
CA LEU A 13 27.66 -15.88 1.05
C LEU A 13 27.51 -16.49 2.47
N THR A 14 28.60 -16.56 3.25
CA THR A 14 28.60 -17.04 4.64
C THR A 14 27.61 -16.32 5.58
N PRO A 15 27.21 -15.03 5.38
CA PRO A 15 26.14 -14.44 6.18
C PRO A 15 24.81 -15.20 6.12
N LEU A 16 24.55 -15.99 5.08
CA LEU A 16 23.35 -16.84 4.96
C LEU A 16 23.33 -18.03 5.94
N ASP A 17 24.42 -18.27 6.69
CA ASP A 17 24.47 -19.23 7.81
C ASP A 17 23.98 -18.63 9.14
N LEU A 18 23.75 -17.31 9.19
CA LEU A 18 23.42 -16.58 10.41
C LEU A 18 21.91 -16.44 10.62
N SER A 19 21.53 -16.21 11.88
CA SER A 19 20.18 -15.79 12.28
C SER A 19 19.05 -16.69 11.73
N LEU A 20 17.93 -16.08 11.32
CA LEU A 20 16.74 -16.75 10.80
C LEU A 20 17.00 -17.54 9.52
N ILE A 21 17.82 -17.01 8.60
CA ILE A 21 18.14 -17.70 7.34
C ILE A 21 18.96 -18.96 7.61
N GLY A 22 19.99 -18.87 8.45
CA GLY A 22 20.75 -20.03 8.86
C GLY A 22 19.92 -21.07 9.60
N LYS A 23 18.95 -20.63 10.41
CA LYS A 23 17.97 -21.54 11.04
C LYS A 23 17.09 -22.21 9.99
N ALA A 24 16.53 -21.47 9.05
CA ALA A 24 15.71 -22.00 7.95
C ALA A 24 16.47 -23.07 7.14
N ARG A 25 17.78 -22.90 6.96
CA ARG A 25 18.65 -23.90 6.34
C ARG A 25 18.78 -25.18 7.17
N ARG A 26 19.09 -25.05 8.46
CA ARG A 26 19.19 -26.21 9.37
C ARG A 26 17.87 -26.97 9.51
N ASP A 27 16.74 -26.25 9.44
CA ASP A 27 15.40 -26.82 9.52
C ASP A 27 14.91 -27.39 8.17
N GLY A 28 15.73 -27.31 7.11
CA GLY A 28 15.42 -27.85 5.78
C GLY A 28 14.40 -27.05 4.97
N LEU A 29 14.06 -25.83 5.40
CA LEU A 29 13.15 -24.93 4.68
C LEU A 29 13.84 -24.27 3.48
N LEU A 30 15.16 -24.06 3.60
CA LEU A 30 16.01 -23.48 2.58
C LEU A 30 17.22 -24.39 2.30
N ASP A 31 17.42 -24.77 1.04
CA ASP A 31 18.56 -25.58 0.61
C ASP A 31 19.48 -24.74 -0.27
N LEU A 32 20.64 -24.34 0.25
CA LEU A 32 21.56 -23.41 -0.41
C LEU A 32 22.83 -24.13 -0.86
N HIS A 33 23.09 -24.06 -2.16
CA HIS A 33 24.28 -24.54 -2.84
C HIS A 33 25.07 -23.35 -3.38
N VAL A 34 26.38 -23.31 -3.11
CA VAL A 34 27.26 -22.23 -3.57
C VAL A 34 28.38 -22.83 -4.41
N HIS A 35 28.48 -22.34 -5.65
CA HIS A 35 29.34 -22.86 -6.70
C HIS A 35 30.45 -21.86 -7.01
N ASP A 36 31.72 -22.24 -6.79
CA ASP A 36 32.87 -21.44 -7.21
C ASP A 36 33.02 -21.52 -8.73
N LEU A 37 32.74 -20.42 -9.44
CA LEU A 37 32.83 -20.35 -10.90
C LEU A 37 34.20 -20.79 -11.42
N ARG A 38 35.27 -20.56 -10.64
CA ARG A 38 36.63 -20.95 -11.03
C ARG A 38 36.81 -22.47 -11.15
N THR A 39 35.92 -23.29 -10.59
CA THR A 39 35.95 -24.75 -10.74
C THR A 39 35.53 -25.23 -12.13
N PHE A 40 34.85 -24.37 -12.89
CA PHE A 40 34.37 -24.63 -14.26
C PHE A 40 35.34 -24.13 -15.34
N THR A 41 36.59 -23.86 -14.97
CA THR A 41 37.64 -23.44 -15.89
C THR A 41 38.52 -24.63 -16.26
N HIS A 42 39.21 -24.54 -17.39
CA HIS A 42 40.05 -25.63 -17.92
C HIS A 42 41.53 -25.24 -18.07
N ASP A 43 41.88 -24.00 -17.76
CA ASP A 43 43.26 -23.51 -17.78
C ASP A 43 43.92 -23.58 -16.40
N ARG A 44 45.25 -23.60 -16.38
CA ARG A 44 46.04 -23.72 -15.13
C ARG A 44 45.78 -22.57 -14.14
N HIS A 45 45.42 -21.40 -14.64
CA HIS A 45 45.27 -20.18 -13.83
C HIS A 45 43.83 -19.99 -13.32
N ARG A 46 42.92 -20.88 -13.70
CA ARG A 46 41.48 -20.80 -13.38
C ARG A 46 40.88 -19.46 -13.78
N THR A 47 41.15 -19.06 -15.02
CA THR A 47 40.80 -17.75 -15.57
C THR A 47 39.31 -17.67 -15.88
N VAL A 48 38.63 -16.69 -15.28
CA VAL A 48 37.17 -16.48 -15.41
C VAL A 48 36.82 -15.19 -16.14
N ASP A 49 37.81 -14.39 -16.51
CA ASP A 49 37.65 -13.08 -17.14
C ASP A 49 38.71 -12.83 -18.22
N ASP A 50 38.40 -11.96 -19.18
CA ASP A 50 39.31 -11.52 -20.24
C ASP A 50 39.02 -10.06 -20.66
N SER A 51 39.88 -9.47 -21.47
CA SER A 51 39.70 -8.11 -21.98
C SER A 51 38.45 -7.99 -22.88
N PRO A 52 37.69 -6.89 -22.80
CA PRO A 52 36.50 -6.70 -23.63
C PRO A 52 36.83 -6.57 -25.12
N PHE A 53 36.00 -7.19 -25.97
CA PHE A 53 35.99 -6.87 -27.39
C PHE A 53 35.59 -5.40 -27.61
N GLY A 54 36.21 -4.75 -28.60
CA GLY A 54 36.01 -3.31 -28.86
C GLY A 54 36.94 -2.38 -28.06
N GLY A 55 37.75 -2.93 -27.15
CA GLY A 55 38.62 -2.15 -26.27
C GLY A 55 37.86 -1.52 -25.11
N GLY A 56 38.59 -0.89 -24.19
CA GLY A 56 38.05 -0.36 -22.94
C GLY A 56 38.93 -0.73 -21.75
N ALA A 57 38.67 -0.10 -20.60
CA ALA A 57 39.26 -0.52 -19.34
C ALA A 57 38.44 -1.66 -18.71
N GLY A 58 39.05 -2.42 -17.80
CA GLY A 58 38.36 -3.49 -17.07
C GLY A 58 38.42 -4.85 -17.77
N MET A 59 37.67 -5.80 -17.22
CA MET A 59 37.62 -7.20 -17.64
C MET A 59 36.16 -7.64 -17.75
N VAL A 60 35.87 -8.58 -18.64
CA VAL A 60 34.55 -9.19 -18.82
C VAL A 60 34.64 -10.66 -18.49
N MET A 61 33.67 -11.18 -17.73
CA MET A 61 33.66 -12.59 -17.36
C MET A 61 33.39 -13.47 -18.58
N LYS A 62 34.23 -14.50 -18.75
CA LYS A 62 34.25 -15.37 -19.92
C LYS A 62 32.98 -16.22 -20.03
N PRO A 63 32.47 -16.47 -21.24
CA PRO A 63 31.25 -17.23 -21.42
C PRO A 63 31.39 -18.72 -21.10
N GLU A 64 32.55 -19.34 -21.33
CA GLU A 64 32.68 -20.80 -21.21
C GLU A 64 32.54 -21.31 -19.77
N PRO A 65 33.21 -20.72 -18.75
CA PRO A 65 33.00 -21.13 -17.36
C PRO A 65 31.57 -20.90 -16.89
N TRP A 66 30.93 -19.81 -17.33
CA TRP A 66 29.55 -19.51 -16.99
C TRP A 66 28.57 -20.51 -17.59
N ALA A 67 28.71 -20.84 -18.88
CA ALA A 67 27.89 -21.85 -19.54
C ALA A 67 27.99 -23.20 -18.82
N ALA A 68 29.22 -23.63 -18.49
CA ALA A 68 29.45 -24.88 -17.78
C ALA A 68 28.86 -24.88 -16.35
N ALA A 69 28.99 -23.77 -15.61
CA ALA A 69 28.42 -23.65 -14.28
C ALA A 69 26.88 -23.68 -14.28
N LEU A 70 26.24 -22.97 -15.22
CA LEU A 70 24.78 -22.94 -15.33
C LEU A 70 24.22 -24.29 -15.80
N ASP A 71 24.89 -24.96 -16.75
CA ASP A 71 24.54 -26.31 -17.17
C ASP A 71 24.65 -27.31 -16.01
N HIS A 72 25.70 -27.17 -15.18
CA HIS A 72 25.87 -27.99 -13.97
C HIS A 72 24.74 -27.79 -12.95
N VAL A 73 24.39 -26.53 -12.64
CA VAL A 73 23.28 -26.20 -11.73
C VAL A 73 21.97 -26.85 -12.20
N VAL A 74 21.66 -26.73 -13.50
CA VAL A 74 20.45 -27.37 -14.08
C VAL A 74 20.52 -28.89 -13.95
N ALA A 75 21.66 -29.50 -14.26
CA ALA A 75 21.82 -30.96 -14.22
C ALA A 75 21.74 -31.53 -12.80
N GLU A 76 22.25 -30.82 -11.80
CA GLU A 76 22.26 -31.27 -10.40
C GLU A 76 20.87 -31.18 -9.74
N GLY A 77 20.09 -30.14 -10.06
CA GLY A 77 18.77 -29.94 -9.46
C GLY A 77 17.60 -30.58 -10.20
N ALA A 78 17.79 -31.06 -11.43
CA ALA A 78 16.74 -31.72 -12.21
C ALA A 78 16.46 -33.14 -11.68
N THR A 79 15.64 -33.26 -10.63
CA THR A 79 15.14 -34.56 -10.15
C THR A 79 13.95 -35.08 -10.96
N ASP A 80 13.28 -34.20 -11.70
CA ASP A 80 12.22 -34.49 -12.69
C ASP A 80 12.44 -33.61 -13.93
N GLU A 81 12.07 -34.10 -15.11
CA GLU A 81 12.33 -33.45 -16.42
C GLU A 81 11.82 -32.00 -16.53
N ALA A 82 10.89 -31.57 -15.66
CA ALA A 82 10.16 -30.29 -15.76
C ALA A 82 10.60 -29.16 -14.80
N ALA A 83 11.43 -29.41 -13.78
CA ALA A 83 11.88 -28.32 -12.89
C ALA A 83 13.13 -27.64 -13.47
N ARG A 84 13.09 -26.31 -13.61
CA ARG A 84 14.23 -25.45 -13.95
C ARG A 84 14.29 -24.31 -12.94
N PRO A 85 15.49 -23.83 -12.57
CA PRO A 85 15.60 -22.67 -11.67
C PRO A 85 15.12 -21.41 -12.39
N HIS A 86 14.62 -20.43 -11.66
CA HIS A 86 14.60 -19.06 -12.17
C HIS A 86 15.97 -18.42 -11.92
N LEU A 87 16.72 -18.13 -13.00
CA LEU A 87 18.01 -17.45 -12.91
C LEU A 87 17.82 -15.95 -12.71
N LEU A 88 18.33 -15.45 -11.59
CA LEU A 88 18.46 -14.03 -11.30
C LEU A 88 19.91 -13.60 -11.54
N VAL A 89 20.09 -12.57 -12.36
CA VAL A 89 21.40 -11.97 -12.61
C VAL A 89 21.42 -10.58 -12.00
N PRO A 90 22.10 -10.36 -10.85
CA PRO A 90 22.25 -9.03 -10.30
C PRO A 90 22.96 -8.09 -11.29
N GLY A 91 22.30 -6.98 -11.65
CA GLY A 91 22.85 -6.00 -12.57
C GLY A 91 22.09 -4.66 -12.50
N PRO A 92 22.79 -3.51 -12.55
CA PRO A 92 22.16 -2.20 -12.37
C PRO A 92 21.18 -1.83 -13.49
N GLY A 93 21.31 -2.42 -14.69
CA GLY A 93 20.36 -2.27 -15.80
C GLY A 93 19.12 -3.16 -15.72
N GLY A 94 18.99 -3.95 -14.65
CA GLY A 94 17.87 -4.85 -14.43
C GLY A 94 16.59 -4.18 -13.94
N VAL A 95 15.53 -4.98 -13.79
CA VAL A 95 14.31 -4.52 -13.14
C VAL A 95 14.56 -4.26 -11.64
N PRO A 96 14.14 -3.11 -11.08
CA PRO A 96 14.31 -2.84 -9.65
C PRO A 96 13.63 -3.92 -8.80
N PHE A 97 14.35 -4.43 -7.80
CA PHE A 97 13.83 -5.38 -6.83
C PHE A 97 12.88 -4.67 -5.86
N ASP A 98 11.65 -5.18 -5.77
CA ASP A 98 10.64 -4.70 -4.84
C ASP A 98 9.99 -5.83 -4.03
N GLN A 99 9.19 -5.46 -3.04
CA GLN A 99 8.52 -6.43 -2.17
C GLN A 99 7.56 -7.35 -2.95
N ALA A 100 6.94 -6.86 -4.02
CA ALA A 100 6.06 -7.68 -4.86
C ALA A 100 6.85 -8.77 -5.62
N MET A 101 8.06 -8.45 -6.10
CA MET A 101 8.99 -9.41 -6.67
C MET A 101 9.45 -10.43 -5.64
N ALA A 102 9.74 -10.02 -4.40
CA ALA A 102 10.09 -10.94 -3.32
C ALA A 102 8.98 -11.99 -3.08
N HIS A 103 7.71 -11.58 -3.04
CA HIS A 103 6.57 -12.50 -2.93
C HIS A 103 6.47 -13.47 -4.12
N ARG A 104 6.68 -12.99 -5.35
CA ARG A 104 6.68 -13.86 -6.53
C ARG A 104 7.80 -14.90 -6.47
N LEU A 105 9.00 -14.47 -6.13
CA LEU A 105 10.16 -15.36 -6.02
C LEU A 105 10.02 -16.33 -4.84
N ALA A 106 9.34 -15.94 -3.76
CA ALA A 106 9.05 -16.83 -2.62
C ALA A 106 8.16 -18.03 -3.00
N ALA A 107 7.37 -17.90 -4.07
CA ALA A 107 6.56 -18.97 -4.61
C ALA A 107 7.34 -19.93 -5.54
N GLU A 108 8.53 -19.54 -6.00
CA GLU A 108 9.37 -20.39 -6.84
C GLU A 108 9.99 -21.52 -6.00
N PRO A 109 9.97 -22.78 -6.46
CA PRO A 109 10.58 -23.88 -5.73
C PRO A 109 12.12 -23.81 -5.78
N TRP A 110 12.67 -23.17 -6.83
CA TRP A 110 14.09 -23.17 -7.15
C TRP A 110 14.53 -21.85 -7.80
N LEU A 111 15.50 -21.18 -7.17
CA LEU A 111 16.15 -19.99 -7.71
C LEU A 111 17.64 -20.26 -7.95
N ALA A 112 18.19 -19.67 -9.01
CA ALA A 112 19.62 -19.64 -9.26
C ALA A 112 20.11 -18.19 -9.36
N PHE A 113 21.37 -17.93 -9.02
CA PHE A 113 21.97 -16.60 -9.08
C PHE A 113 23.32 -16.61 -9.81
N ALA A 114 23.50 -15.68 -10.74
CA ALA A 114 24.77 -15.45 -11.42
C ALA A 114 25.42 -14.15 -10.93
N CYS A 115 26.35 -14.25 -9.96
CA CYS A 115 27.05 -13.10 -9.41
C CYS A 115 28.12 -12.57 -10.38
N GLY A 116 27.75 -11.56 -11.19
CA GLY A 116 28.69 -10.82 -12.02
C GLY A 116 29.73 -10.03 -11.22
N ARG A 117 30.90 -9.85 -11.83
CA ARG A 117 32.05 -9.05 -11.35
C ARG A 117 32.68 -8.31 -12.51
N TYR A 118 33.63 -7.43 -12.21
CA TYR A 118 34.33 -6.61 -13.21
C TYR A 118 33.33 -5.75 -14.00
N GLU A 119 33.45 -5.67 -15.33
CA GLU A 119 32.48 -4.98 -16.20
C GLU A 119 31.19 -5.79 -16.44
N GLY A 120 31.14 -7.04 -15.95
CA GLY A 120 29.98 -7.90 -16.03
C GLY A 120 30.25 -9.25 -16.71
N ILE A 121 29.17 -9.92 -17.04
CA ILE A 121 29.16 -11.23 -17.71
C ILE A 121 29.01 -10.99 -19.21
N ASP A 122 29.72 -11.77 -20.05
CA ASP A 122 29.53 -11.75 -21.50
C ASP A 122 28.05 -11.93 -21.89
N GLU A 123 27.55 -11.06 -22.77
CA GLU A 123 26.12 -10.99 -23.14
C GLU A 123 25.56 -12.33 -23.66
N ARG A 124 26.40 -13.14 -24.32
CA ARG A 124 25.99 -14.44 -24.88
C ARG A 124 25.65 -15.46 -23.79
N VAL A 125 26.11 -15.26 -22.56
CA VAL A 125 25.73 -16.12 -21.42
C VAL A 125 24.25 -15.98 -21.10
N TYR A 126 23.69 -14.78 -21.24
CA TYR A 126 22.26 -14.55 -21.00
C TYR A 126 21.40 -15.27 -22.04
N GLU A 127 21.82 -15.23 -23.31
CA GLU A 127 21.19 -15.99 -24.40
C GLU A 127 21.24 -17.50 -24.12
N HIS A 128 22.43 -18.03 -23.79
CA HIS A 128 22.62 -19.44 -23.42
C HIS A 128 21.75 -19.87 -22.24
N ALA A 129 21.65 -19.02 -21.20
CA ALA A 129 20.84 -19.29 -20.02
C ALA A 129 19.35 -19.30 -20.36
N ALA A 130 18.88 -18.34 -21.18
CA ALA A 130 17.48 -18.20 -21.57
C ALA A 130 16.95 -19.39 -22.38
N GLU A 131 17.82 -20.13 -23.08
CA GLU A 131 17.46 -21.40 -23.75
C GLU A 131 17.12 -22.53 -22.76
N ARG A 132 17.59 -22.42 -21.51
CA ARG A 132 17.55 -23.52 -20.51
C ARG A 132 16.61 -23.22 -19.35
N MET A 133 16.45 -21.95 -19.00
CA MET A 133 15.76 -21.51 -17.80
C MET A 133 15.26 -20.06 -17.91
N PRO A 134 14.21 -19.66 -17.17
CA PRO A 134 13.82 -18.25 -17.08
C PRO A 134 14.96 -17.39 -16.55
N VAL A 135 15.22 -16.25 -17.19
CA VAL A 135 16.28 -15.30 -16.79
C VAL A 135 15.66 -13.95 -16.45
N THR A 136 16.10 -13.35 -15.36
CA THR A 136 15.74 -11.96 -15.02
C THR A 136 16.97 -11.23 -14.50
N VAL A 137 17.32 -10.13 -15.15
CA VAL A 137 18.31 -9.20 -14.62
C VAL A 137 17.64 -8.35 -13.55
N VAL A 138 18.16 -8.36 -12.33
CA VAL A 138 17.56 -7.69 -11.17
C VAL A 138 18.50 -6.61 -10.66
N SER A 139 17.98 -5.40 -10.49
CA SER A 139 18.70 -4.26 -9.91
C SER A 139 18.30 -4.08 -8.43
N LEU A 140 19.27 -3.85 -7.55
CA LEU A 140 19.01 -3.50 -6.14
C LEU A 140 18.69 -2.00 -5.97
N GLY A 141 18.83 -1.21 -7.04
CA GLY A 141 18.57 0.22 -7.08
C GLY A 141 19.56 0.99 -7.95
N ASP A 142 19.37 2.29 -8.05
CA ASP A 142 20.11 3.18 -8.97
C ASP A 142 21.50 3.55 -8.41
N TYR A 143 22.35 2.55 -8.24
CA TYR A 143 23.75 2.69 -7.81
C TYR A 143 24.59 1.49 -8.29
N VAL A 144 25.91 1.62 -8.23
CA VAL A 144 26.84 0.59 -8.72
C VAL A 144 27.57 -0.07 -7.56
N LEU A 145 27.68 -1.40 -7.62
CA LEU A 145 28.36 -2.24 -6.63
C LEU A 145 29.53 -2.98 -7.30
N ASN A 146 30.48 -3.45 -6.48
CA ASN A 146 31.65 -4.21 -6.97
C ASN A 146 31.32 -5.62 -7.49
N GLY A 147 30.10 -6.10 -7.26
CA GLY A 147 29.68 -7.46 -7.64
C GLY A 147 28.27 -7.80 -7.18
N GLY A 148 27.74 -8.89 -7.73
CA GLY A 148 26.38 -9.34 -7.48
C GLY A 148 26.12 -9.98 -6.12
N GLU A 149 27.15 -10.38 -5.36
CA GLU A 149 26.99 -11.18 -4.14
C GLU A 149 26.17 -10.46 -3.06
N VAL A 150 26.36 -9.15 -2.89
CA VAL A 150 25.57 -8.36 -1.94
C VAL A 150 24.09 -8.27 -2.34
N ALA A 151 23.81 -8.24 -3.64
CA ALA A 151 22.44 -8.26 -4.15
C ALA A 151 21.79 -9.63 -3.93
N VAL A 152 22.54 -10.72 -4.09
CA VAL A 152 22.06 -12.06 -3.74
C VAL A 152 21.72 -12.15 -2.26
N LEU A 153 22.59 -11.65 -1.36
CA LEU A 153 22.29 -11.62 0.07
C LEU A 153 20.97 -10.89 0.36
N ALA A 154 20.79 -9.68 -0.20
CA ALA A 154 19.59 -8.88 0.01
C ALA A 154 18.31 -9.55 -0.54
N VAL A 155 18.38 -10.10 -1.76
CA VAL A 155 17.24 -10.78 -2.40
C VAL A 155 16.89 -12.05 -1.64
N VAL A 156 17.88 -12.88 -1.30
CA VAL A 156 17.65 -14.12 -0.53
C VAL A 156 17.05 -13.83 0.83
N GLU A 157 17.51 -12.80 1.54
CA GLU A 157 16.94 -12.41 2.84
C GLU A 157 15.46 -11.99 2.72
N ALA A 158 15.15 -11.16 1.72
CA ALA A 158 13.78 -10.69 1.45
C ALA A 158 12.83 -11.82 0.99
N VAL A 159 13.33 -12.79 0.23
CA VAL A 159 12.54 -13.94 -0.25
C VAL A 159 12.37 -14.99 0.83
N ALA A 160 13.46 -15.43 1.46
CA ALA A 160 13.46 -16.55 2.39
C ALA A 160 12.61 -16.26 3.64
N ARG A 161 12.55 -14.99 4.11
CA ARG A 161 11.69 -14.61 5.24
C ARG A 161 10.19 -14.78 4.97
N LEU A 162 9.77 -14.82 3.70
CA LEU A 162 8.37 -15.04 3.30
C LEU A 162 8.01 -16.53 3.26
N LEU A 163 8.98 -17.42 3.35
CA LEU A 163 8.73 -18.86 3.33
C LEU A 163 8.00 -19.31 4.61
N PRO A 164 6.97 -20.18 4.48
CA PRO A 164 6.28 -20.73 5.64
C PRO A 164 7.25 -21.40 6.63
N GLY A 165 7.17 -21.01 7.90
CA GLY A 165 8.01 -21.56 8.97
C GLY A 165 9.31 -20.81 9.25
N VAL A 166 9.70 -19.83 8.43
CA VAL A 166 10.93 -19.04 8.66
C VAL A 166 10.71 -17.96 9.72
N VAL A 167 9.61 -17.18 9.60
CA VAL A 167 9.24 -16.17 10.59
C VAL A 167 8.22 -16.76 11.57
N GLY A 168 8.45 -16.53 12.87
CA GLY A 168 7.65 -17.15 13.94
C GLY A 168 6.23 -16.61 14.10
N ASN A 169 6.02 -15.30 13.86
CA ASN A 169 4.69 -14.69 13.89
C ASN A 169 4.34 -14.14 12.50
N THR A 170 3.48 -14.83 11.77
CA THR A 170 3.05 -14.41 10.42
C THR A 170 2.29 -13.09 10.43
N GLU A 171 1.69 -12.68 11.56
CA GLU A 171 1.05 -11.36 11.66
C GLU A 171 2.06 -10.21 11.57
N SER A 172 3.35 -10.44 11.90
CA SER A 172 4.37 -9.40 11.75
C SER A 172 4.57 -9.01 10.29
N LEU A 173 4.42 -9.97 9.37
CA LEU A 173 4.56 -9.74 7.93
C LEU A 173 3.41 -8.87 7.37
N VAL A 174 2.27 -8.75 8.06
CA VAL A 174 1.11 -7.99 7.56
C VAL A 174 1.24 -6.48 7.83
N GLU A 175 1.92 -6.11 8.91
CA GLU A 175 2.04 -4.70 9.34
C GLU A 175 3.34 -4.01 8.88
N GLU A 176 4.20 -4.74 8.16
CA GLU A 176 5.50 -4.26 7.70
C GLU A 176 5.42 -3.16 6.63
N SER A 177 6.54 -2.46 6.43
CA SER A 177 6.65 -1.45 5.39
C SER A 177 6.43 -2.08 4.01
N HIS A 178 5.77 -1.34 3.11
CA HIS A 178 5.38 -1.74 1.76
C HIS A 178 4.21 -2.73 1.67
N GLU A 179 3.85 -3.40 2.76
CA GLU A 179 2.66 -4.24 2.84
C GLU A 179 1.40 -3.35 2.93
N GLY A 180 0.52 -3.44 1.93
CA GLY A 180 -0.58 -2.49 1.77
C GLY A 180 -0.16 -1.08 1.32
N GLY A 181 1.08 -0.92 0.83
CA GLY A 181 1.57 0.33 0.20
C GLY A 181 2.01 1.44 1.15
N LEU A 182 2.03 1.20 2.47
CA LEU A 182 2.45 2.19 3.46
C LEU A 182 3.74 1.77 4.19
N LEU A 183 4.50 2.74 4.68
CA LEU A 183 5.57 2.51 5.65
C LEU A 183 5.00 2.05 7.00
N GLU A 184 5.83 1.40 7.80
CA GLU A 184 5.50 0.95 9.16
C GLU A 184 5.46 2.13 10.15
N TYR A 185 4.63 2.01 11.18
CA TYR A 185 4.47 3.00 12.25
C TYR A 185 5.72 3.10 13.15
N PRO A 186 5.88 4.16 13.96
CA PRO A 186 6.93 4.21 14.97
C PRO A 186 6.77 3.09 16.01
N VAL A 187 7.84 2.33 16.22
CA VAL A 187 7.89 1.26 17.21
C VAL A 187 8.52 1.76 18.51
N TYR A 188 7.96 1.32 19.64
CA TYR A 188 8.44 1.66 20.98
C TYR A 188 8.58 0.37 21.79
N THR A 189 9.55 0.36 22.70
CA THR A 189 9.75 -0.73 23.65
C THR A 189 10.03 -0.16 25.04
N ARG A 190 10.18 -1.04 26.03
CA ARG A 190 10.52 -0.64 27.40
C ARG A 190 11.90 0.02 27.45
N PRO A 191 12.12 1.02 28.31
CA PRO A 191 11.20 1.56 29.33
C PRO A 191 10.13 2.51 28.76
N ALA A 192 9.04 2.71 29.49
CA ALA A 192 7.94 3.60 29.06
C ALA A 192 8.32 5.09 29.03
N SER A 193 9.33 5.47 29.81
CA SER A 193 9.92 6.81 29.83
C SER A 193 11.44 6.64 29.82
N TRP A 194 12.10 7.31 28.89
CA TRP A 194 13.56 7.33 28.78
C TRP A 194 14.07 8.76 29.01
N ASP A 195 14.77 8.97 30.13
CA ASP A 195 15.50 10.20 30.40
C ASP A 195 16.93 10.07 29.87
N ASP A 196 17.28 10.97 28.95
CA ASP A 196 18.63 11.16 28.45
C ASP A 196 19.09 12.58 28.76
N ALA A 197 19.96 12.68 29.77
CA ALA A 197 20.57 13.93 30.24
C ALA A 197 19.56 15.05 30.55
N GLY A 198 18.42 14.72 31.17
CA GLY A 198 17.36 15.65 31.52
C GLY A 198 16.31 15.86 30.41
N THR A 199 16.47 15.20 29.25
CA THR A 199 15.44 15.17 28.20
C THR A 199 14.63 13.89 28.32
N VAL A 200 13.42 14.02 28.87
CA VAL A 200 12.48 12.91 29.00
C VAL A 200 11.77 12.64 27.67
N ARG A 201 11.79 11.38 27.24
CA ARG A 201 11.09 10.88 26.05
C ARG A 201 10.13 9.77 26.46
N ASP A 202 8.84 10.08 26.43
CA ASP A 202 7.78 9.15 26.80
C ASP A 202 7.23 8.39 25.59
N VAL A 203 6.83 7.14 25.83
CA VAL A 203 6.01 6.37 24.88
C VAL A 203 4.62 7.02 24.77
N PRO A 204 4.05 7.13 23.55
CA PRO A 204 2.70 7.66 23.36
C PRO A 204 1.67 7.01 24.31
N PRO A 205 0.88 7.80 25.08
CA PRO A 205 -0.03 7.25 26.10
C PRO A 205 -1.04 6.22 25.56
N VAL A 206 -1.46 6.35 24.29
CA VAL A 206 -2.35 5.39 23.63
C VAL A 206 -1.76 3.97 23.59
N LEU A 207 -0.43 3.84 23.46
CA LEU A 207 0.26 2.55 23.46
C LEU A 207 0.33 1.91 24.85
N LEU A 208 0.06 2.68 25.91
CA LEU A 208 0.02 2.22 27.30
C LEU A 208 -1.42 1.96 27.79
N SER A 209 -2.43 2.22 26.95
CA SER A 209 -3.84 2.23 27.36
C SER A 209 -4.50 0.85 27.48
N GLY A 210 -3.95 -0.17 26.82
CA GLY A 210 -4.59 -1.48 26.65
C GLY A 210 -5.79 -1.49 25.68
N ASP A 211 -6.16 -0.36 25.09
CA ASP A 211 -7.24 -0.28 24.09
C ASP A 211 -6.70 -0.67 22.70
N HIS A 212 -6.89 -1.94 22.33
CA HIS A 212 -6.47 -2.48 21.04
C HIS A 212 -7.03 -1.71 19.83
N ALA A 213 -8.27 -1.20 19.91
CA ALA A 213 -8.87 -0.46 18.81
C ALA A 213 -8.27 0.94 18.68
N ALA A 214 -7.99 1.61 19.80
CA ALA A 214 -7.28 2.89 19.80
C ALA A 214 -5.83 2.74 19.32
N VAL A 215 -5.14 1.68 19.73
CA VAL A 215 -3.77 1.38 19.27
C VAL A 215 -3.75 1.08 17.77
N ALA A 216 -4.65 0.24 17.26
CA ALA A 216 -4.71 -0.06 15.83
C ALA A 216 -5.01 1.19 14.98
N ARG A 217 -5.93 2.05 15.44
CA ARG A 217 -6.22 3.34 14.79
C ARG A 217 -4.98 4.24 14.79
N TRP A 218 -4.32 4.41 15.93
CA TRP A 218 -3.11 5.22 16.04
C TRP A 218 -1.98 4.69 15.13
N ARG A 219 -1.76 3.37 15.10
CA ARG A 219 -0.77 2.75 14.20
C ARG A 219 -1.07 3.08 12.74
N HIS A 220 -2.31 2.94 12.30
CA HIS A 220 -2.69 3.27 10.93
C HIS A 220 -2.48 4.76 10.60
N GLU A 221 -2.89 5.67 11.49
CA GLU A 221 -2.69 7.11 11.35
C GLU A 221 -1.19 7.44 11.21
N GLU A 222 -0.33 6.85 12.04
CA GLU A 222 1.12 7.03 11.98
C GLU A 222 1.75 6.45 10.70
N ARG A 223 1.30 5.28 10.22
CA ARG A 223 1.73 4.71 8.93
C ARG A 223 1.46 5.68 7.79
N VAL A 224 0.25 6.23 7.74
CA VAL A 224 -0.16 7.20 6.72
C VAL A 224 0.68 8.47 6.82
N ALA A 225 0.77 9.08 8.00
CA ALA A 225 1.51 10.32 8.21
C ALA A 225 3.00 10.17 7.86
N ARG A 226 3.63 9.07 8.31
CA ARG A 226 5.04 8.79 8.00
C ARG A 226 5.28 8.52 6.52
N THR A 227 4.37 7.81 5.86
CA THR A 227 4.47 7.55 4.40
C THR A 227 4.38 8.87 3.65
N ALA A 228 3.37 9.70 3.93
CA ALA A 228 3.24 11.02 3.31
C ALA A 228 4.47 11.90 3.53
N ALA A 229 5.10 11.84 4.71
CA ALA A 229 6.29 12.64 5.02
C ALA A 229 7.60 12.13 4.38
N ARG A 230 7.79 10.81 4.26
CA ARG A 230 9.09 10.22 3.85
C ARG A 230 9.09 9.61 2.44
N ARG A 231 7.95 9.09 2.01
CA ARG A 231 7.72 8.44 0.72
C ARG A 231 6.38 8.91 0.16
N PRO A 232 6.24 10.21 -0.15
CA PRO A 232 4.99 10.75 -0.70
C PRO A 232 4.60 10.07 -2.02
N ASP A 233 5.55 9.47 -2.73
CA ASP A 233 5.34 8.63 -3.90
C ASP A 233 4.53 7.34 -3.61
N LEU A 234 4.56 6.84 -2.37
CA LEU A 234 3.77 5.68 -1.93
C LEU A 234 2.41 6.07 -1.31
N ALA A 235 2.24 7.35 -0.98
CA ALA A 235 1.02 7.84 -0.36
C ALA A 235 0.00 8.27 -1.42
N PRO A 236 -1.28 7.85 -1.34
CA PRO A 236 -2.30 8.48 -2.16
C PRO A 236 -2.39 9.98 -1.78
N ALA A 237 -2.74 10.85 -2.71
CA ALA A 237 -2.84 12.30 -2.45
C ALA A 237 -3.73 12.65 -1.23
N SER A 238 -4.71 11.79 -0.91
CA SER A 238 -5.59 11.92 0.26
C SER A 238 -4.94 11.56 1.61
N ALA A 239 -3.73 10.99 1.63
CA ALA A 239 -3.04 10.60 2.85
C ALA A 239 -2.74 11.80 3.78
N ALA A 240 -2.41 12.94 3.18
CA ALA A 240 -2.06 14.17 3.89
C ALA A 240 -3.27 14.94 4.44
N VAL A 241 -4.50 14.49 4.18
CA VAL A 241 -5.72 15.17 4.62
C VAL A 241 -5.92 14.96 6.12
N THR A 242 -5.83 16.05 6.89
CA THR A 242 -6.03 16.05 8.35
C THR A 242 -7.35 16.70 8.76
N GLY A 243 -7.89 17.58 7.92
CA GLY A 243 -9.18 18.25 8.15
C GLY A 243 -9.77 18.83 6.88
N LEU A 244 -10.88 19.57 7.04
CA LEU A 244 -11.56 20.21 5.90
C LEU A 244 -10.82 21.47 5.41
N ASP A 245 -10.02 22.08 6.28
CA ASP A 245 -9.21 23.28 5.97
C ASP A 245 -8.06 22.97 4.99
N ASP A 246 -7.66 21.69 4.89
CA ASP A 246 -6.66 21.20 3.93
C ASP A 246 -7.27 20.91 2.55
N LEU A 247 -8.57 21.15 2.35
CA LEU A 247 -9.32 20.70 1.18
C LEU A 247 -9.94 21.86 0.40
N GLU A 248 -10.05 21.69 -0.91
CA GLU A 248 -10.80 22.61 -1.76
C GLU A 248 -12.30 22.33 -1.60
N VAL A 249 -13.06 23.34 -1.18
CA VAL A 249 -14.52 23.29 -1.11
C VAL A 249 -15.10 24.20 -2.18
N ARG A 250 -15.97 23.67 -3.04
CA ARG A 250 -16.71 24.47 -4.03
C ARG A 250 -18.10 23.93 -4.28
N VAL A 251 -18.93 24.75 -4.94
CA VAL A 251 -20.23 24.29 -5.44
C VAL A 251 -20.00 23.32 -6.61
N ALA A 252 -20.79 22.25 -6.65
CA ALA A 252 -20.76 21.25 -7.69
C ALA A 252 -21.20 21.85 -9.03
N VAL A 253 -20.58 21.39 -10.11
CA VAL A 253 -20.96 21.67 -11.50
C VAL A 253 -21.49 20.39 -12.14
N PRO A 254 -22.23 20.45 -13.27
CA PRO A 254 -22.76 19.25 -13.91
C PRO A 254 -21.72 18.16 -14.19
N ALA A 255 -20.47 18.54 -14.48
CA ALA A 255 -19.36 17.61 -14.70
C ALA A 255 -18.99 16.78 -13.45
N ASP A 256 -19.39 17.18 -12.24
CA ASP A 256 -19.13 16.43 -11.01
C ASP A 256 -20.09 15.24 -10.82
N ALA A 257 -21.19 15.16 -11.60
CA ALA A 257 -22.26 14.17 -11.37
C ALA A 257 -21.76 12.71 -11.38
N ALA A 258 -20.84 12.37 -12.27
CA ALA A 258 -20.28 11.02 -12.36
C ALA A 258 -19.43 10.66 -11.14
N GLU A 259 -18.55 11.56 -10.69
CA GLU A 259 -17.75 11.36 -9.48
C GLU A 259 -18.63 11.33 -8.21
N LEU A 260 -19.67 12.16 -8.16
CA LEU A 260 -20.65 12.15 -7.07
C LEU A 260 -21.39 10.83 -7.00
N LEU A 261 -21.81 10.25 -8.13
CA LEU A 261 -22.45 8.94 -8.16
C LEU A 261 -21.51 7.83 -7.62
N VAL A 262 -20.23 7.87 -7.98
CA VAL A 262 -19.22 6.93 -7.47
C VAL A 262 -19.05 7.08 -5.96
N LEU A 263 -18.85 8.31 -5.47
CA LEU A 263 -18.72 8.60 -4.04
C LEU A 263 -19.98 8.16 -3.27
N GLN A 264 -21.16 8.44 -3.82
CA GLN A 264 -22.44 8.07 -3.24
C GLN A 264 -22.56 6.56 -3.05
N ARG A 265 -22.27 5.78 -4.10
CA ARG A 265 -22.30 4.32 -4.01
C ARG A 265 -21.31 3.77 -3.00
N ALA A 266 -20.09 4.33 -2.97
CA ALA A 266 -19.07 3.95 -1.99
C ALA A 266 -19.53 4.25 -0.54
N CYS A 267 -20.19 5.39 -0.31
CA CYS A 267 -20.65 5.78 1.01
C CYS A 267 -21.80 4.90 1.54
N TRP A 268 -22.70 4.42 0.68
CA TRP A 268 -23.87 3.63 1.05
C TRP A 268 -23.67 2.10 0.98
N MET A 269 -22.56 1.61 0.43
CA MET A 269 -22.27 0.18 0.37
C MET A 269 -22.32 -0.53 1.73
N PRO A 270 -21.77 0.02 2.85
CA PRO A 270 -21.93 -0.60 4.17
C PRO A 270 -23.38 -0.69 4.64
N GLU A 271 -24.21 0.30 4.31
CA GLU A 271 -25.63 0.30 4.69
C GLU A 271 -26.39 -0.81 3.94
N GLY A 272 -26.14 -0.97 2.63
CA GLY A 272 -26.69 -2.07 1.84
C GLY A 272 -26.27 -3.46 2.35
N ARG A 273 -25.02 -3.61 2.83
CA ARG A 273 -24.56 -4.86 3.46
C ARG A 273 -25.30 -5.17 4.76
N VAL A 274 -25.51 -4.15 5.61
CA VAL A 274 -26.15 -4.31 6.92
C VAL A 274 -27.65 -4.54 6.78
N SER A 275 -28.32 -3.84 5.86
CA SER A 275 -29.75 -3.99 5.61
C SER A 275 -30.09 -5.24 4.80
N GLY A 276 -29.16 -5.71 3.96
CA GLY A 276 -29.43 -6.70 2.91
C GLY A 276 -30.25 -6.12 1.74
N ASP A 277 -30.57 -4.83 1.77
CA ASP A 277 -31.34 -4.12 0.77
C ASP A 277 -30.44 -3.19 -0.05
N TRP A 278 -30.26 -3.54 -1.31
CA TRP A 278 -29.45 -2.81 -2.28
C TRP A 278 -30.25 -1.82 -3.13
N ARG A 279 -31.58 -1.78 -2.98
CA ARG A 279 -32.51 -0.93 -3.75
C ARG A 279 -32.87 0.36 -3.01
N VAL A 280 -31.99 0.83 -2.13
CA VAL A 280 -32.15 2.13 -1.49
C VAL A 280 -31.77 3.25 -2.47
N PRO A 281 -32.45 4.41 -2.45
CA PRO A 281 -32.24 5.45 -3.47
C PRO A 281 -30.77 5.83 -3.73
N PRO A 282 -29.90 6.00 -2.72
CA PRO A 282 -28.49 6.32 -2.97
C PRO A 282 -27.71 5.25 -3.75
N LEU A 283 -28.16 3.99 -3.75
CA LEU A 283 -27.52 2.89 -4.48
C LEU A 283 -28.16 2.66 -5.85
N ASP A 284 -29.43 3.03 -6.02
CA ASP A 284 -30.22 2.78 -7.23
C ASP A 284 -30.26 3.98 -8.20
N GLU A 285 -30.03 5.21 -7.70
CA GLU A 285 -29.99 6.43 -8.54
C GLU A 285 -29.03 6.29 -9.74
N SER A 286 -29.53 6.72 -10.89
CA SER A 286 -28.81 6.82 -12.15
C SER A 286 -27.96 8.09 -12.22
N LEU A 287 -27.05 8.14 -13.19
CA LEU A 287 -26.25 9.36 -13.45
C LEU A 287 -27.13 10.56 -13.81
N GLU A 288 -28.20 10.33 -14.57
CA GLU A 288 -29.14 11.38 -14.98
C GLU A 288 -29.88 11.97 -13.77
N GLU A 289 -30.31 11.13 -12.84
CA GLU A 289 -30.98 11.58 -11.60
C GLU A 289 -30.02 12.35 -10.69
N VAL A 290 -28.77 11.90 -10.55
CA VAL A 290 -27.75 12.64 -9.80
C VAL A 290 -27.48 14.00 -10.45
N ALA A 291 -27.34 14.05 -11.78
CA ALA A 291 -27.14 15.30 -12.52
C ALA A 291 -28.33 16.25 -12.38
N ALA A 292 -29.56 15.75 -12.49
CA ALA A 292 -30.77 16.54 -12.28
C ALA A 292 -30.85 17.11 -10.86
N GLY A 293 -30.45 16.31 -9.85
CA GLY A 293 -30.39 16.74 -8.47
C GLY A 293 -29.47 17.94 -8.20
N LEU A 294 -28.45 18.18 -9.03
CA LEU A 294 -27.59 19.36 -8.91
C LEU A 294 -28.32 20.68 -9.22
N GLY A 295 -29.44 20.64 -9.96
CA GLY A 295 -30.29 21.81 -10.21
C GLY A 295 -31.28 22.10 -9.07
N GLU A 296 -31.65 21.08 -8.28
CA GLU A 296 -32.61 21.21 -7.17
C GLU A 296 -31.95 21.51 -5.82
N TRP A 297 -30.65 21.24 -5.71
CA TRP A 297 -29.90 21.33 -4.48
C TRP A 297 -28.62 22.13 -4.67
N THR A 298 -28.33 23.03 -3.73
CA THR A 298 -26.96 23.51 -3.62
C THR A 298 -26.11 22.36 -3.08
N THR A 299 -25.27 21.82 -3.94
CA THR A 299 -24.38 20.70 -3.62
C THR A 299 -22.96 21.22 -3.52
N TRP A 300 -22.30 20.98 -2.39
CA TRP A 300 -20.88 21.25 -2.21
C TRP A 300 -20.09 19.96 -2.44
N VAL A 301 -18.96 20.10 -3.12
CA VAL A 301 -17.95 19.06 -3.31
C VAL A 301 -16.68 19.46 -2.60
N VAL A 302 -15.99 18.46 -2.06
CA VAL A 302 -14.74 18.62 -1.32
C VAL A 302 -13.67 17.78 -2.00
N ARG A 303 -12.60 18.42 -2.46
CA ARG A 303 -11.54 17.81 -3.25
C ARG A 303 -10.18 17.96 -2.57
N VAL A 304 -9.32 16.95 -2.74
CA VAL A 304 -7.91 17.06 -2.37
C VAL A 304 -7.27 18.11 -3.29
N PRO A 305 -6.56 19.12 -2.78
CA PRO A 305 -5.89 20.10 -3.63
C PRO A 305 -4.84 19.44 -4.51
N THR A 306 -4.67 19.96 -5.73
CA THR A 306 -3.59 19.58 -6.65
C THR A 306 -2.76 20.83 -6.98
N ASP A 307 -1.54 20.62 -7.46
CA ASP A 307 -0.65 21.69 -7.94
C ASP A 307 -1.10 22.26 -9.30
N GLY A 308 -2.06 21.62 -9.97
CA GLY A 308 -2.80 22.16 -11.10
C GLY A 308 -3.00 21.17 -12.25
N SER A 309 -3.51 21.71 -13.36
CA SER A 309 -3.99 21.06 -14.60
C SER A 309 -5.21 20.14 -14.48
N THR A 310 -5.44 19.47 -13.34
CA THR A 310 -6.62 18.61 -13.14
C THR A 310 -7.25 18.80 -11.75
N PRO A 311 -8.58 18.74 -11.62
CA PRO A 311 -9.24 18.73 -10.31
C PRO A 311 -8.75 17.52 -9.51
N GLY A 312 -8.40 17.73 -8.24
CA GLY A 312 -8.01 16.62 -7.39
C GLY A 312 -9.19 15.73 -6.99
N ARG A 313 -8.84 14.60 -6.38
CA ARG A 313 -9.80 13.54 -5.99
C ARG A 313 -10.97 14.10 -5.19
N LEU A 314 -12.20 13.79 -5.61
CA LEU A 314 -13.41 14.03 -4.82
C LEU A 314 -13.42 13.13 -3.57
N VAL A 315 -13.41 13.75 -2.39
CA VAL A 315 -13.31 13.06 -1.10
C VAL A 315 -14.49 13.29 -0.17
N GLY A 316 -15.33 14.29 -0.47
CA GLY A 316 -16.54 14.53 0.28
C GLY A 316 -17.57 15.34 -0.50
N SER A 317 -18.80 15.28 -0.04
CA SER A 317 -19.88 16.12 -0.55
C SER A 317 -20.98 16.25 0.49
N VAL A 318 -21.73 17.34 0.43
CA VAL A 318 -22.96 17.55 1.18
C VAL A 318 -23.87 18.45 0.36
N ARG A 319 -25.17 18.32 0.51
CA ARG A 319 -26.13 19.19 -0.17
C ARG A 319 -27.15 19.79 0.78
N GLY A 320 -27.66 20.96 0.42
CA GLY A 320 -28.68 21.65 1.20
C GLY A 320 -29.62 22.49 0.32
N ARG A 321 -30.85 22.65 0.79
CA ARG A 321 -31.87 23.51 0.17
C ARG A 321 -32.89 23.97 1.21
N VAL A 322 -33.64 25.01 0.88
CA VAL A 322 -34.89 25.30 1.58
C VAL A 322 -35.88 24.18 1.24
N ARG A 323 -36.51 23.60 2.26
CA ARG A 323 -37.42 22.46 2.07
C ARG A 323 -38.61 22.91 1.22
N PRO A 324 -38.92 22.23 0.10
CA PRO A 324 -40.08 22.57 -0.70
C PRO A 324 -41.36 22.54 0.15
N GLY A 325 -42.10 23.66 0.16
CA GLY A 325 -43.34 23.82 0.93
C GLY A 325 -43.17 24.27 2.38
N ASP A 326 -41.95 24.50 2.87
CA ASP A 326 -41.69 25.04 4.21
C ASP A 326 -40.41 25.90 4.24
N ASP A 327 -40.59 27.20 4.02
CA ASP A 327 -39.49 28.18 3.95
C ASP A 327 -38.76 28.38 5.29
N ALA A 328 -39.34 27.89 6.40
CA ALA A 328 -38.72 27.94 7.72
C ALA A 328 -37.76 26.75 7.99
N VAL A 329 -37.70 25.79 7.07
CA VAL A 329 -36.92 24.56 7.20
C VAL A 329 -35.82 24.47 6.15
N TRP A 330 -34.58 24.28 6.62
CA TRP A 330 -33.44 23.93 5.77
C TRP A 330 -33.22 22.42 5.80
N GLU A 331 -33.29 21.81 4.62
CA GLU A 331 -33.07 20.40 4.41
C GLU A 331 -31.60 20.17 4.02
N SER A 332 -30.90 19.29 4.75
CA SER A 332 -29.55 18.83 4.41
C SER A 332 -29.55 17.34 4.08
N GLY A 333 -28.77 16.94 3.09
CA GLY A 333 -28.72 15.56 2.61
C GLY A 333 -27.37 15.19 2.01
N ARG A 334 -27.25 13.92 1.60
CA ARG A 334 -26.06 13.33 0.93
C ARG A 334 -24.74 13.77 1.57
N LEU A 335 -24.67 13.72 2.90
CA LEU A 335 -23.42 13.95 3.62
C LEU A 335 -22.52 12.72 3.39
N MET A 336 -21.53 12.91 2.54
CA MET A 336 -20.65 11.88 2.00
C MET A 336 -19.21 12.17 2.39
N VAL A 337 -18.56 11.17 2.97
CA VAL A 337 -17.11 11.16 3.21
C VAL A 337 -16.59 9.86 2.62
N ALA A 338 -15.58 9.97 1.76
CA ALA A 338 -14.90 8.84 1.16
C ALA A 338 -14.53 7.82 2.25
N PRO A 339 -14.80 6.51 2.06
CA PRO A 339 -14.64 5.52 3.13
C PRO A 339 -13.26 5.51 3.80
N ASP A 340 -12.19 5.75 3.04
CA ASP A 340 -10.80 5.81 3.48
C ASP A 340 -10.44 7.07 4.30
N LEU A 341 -11.33 8.06 4.35
CA LEU A 341 -11.15 9.32 5.11
C LEU A 341 -12.16 9.47 6.26
N ARG A 342 -12.95 8.44 6.55
CA ARG A 342 -13.86 8.45 7.71
C ARG A 342 -13.08 8.52 9.02
N GLY A 343 -13.69 9.11 10.04
CA GLY A 343 -13.07 9.29 11.36
C GLY A 343 -12.15 10.50 11.49
N ARG A 344 -11.76 11.15 10.40
CA ARG A 344 -10.87 12.34 10.38
C ARG A 344 -11.58 13.68 10.57
N GLY A 345 -12.75 13.68 11.21
CA GLY A 345 -13.53 14.91 11.43
C GLY A 345 -14.23 15.53 10.21
N LEU A 346 -13.95 15.09 8.97
CA LEU A 346 -14.54 15.64 7.74
C LEU A 346 -16.07 15.69 7.73
N GLY A 347 -16.73 14.65 8.22
CA GLY A 347 -18.20 14.63 8.30
C GLY A 347 -18.77 15.74 9.18
N ARG A 348 -18.08 16.10 10.26
CA ARG A 348 -18.46 17.22 11.13
C ARG A 348 -18.30 18.55 10.40
N GLY A 349 -17.21 18.73 9.66
CA GLY A 349 -16.98 19.93 8.87
C GLY A 349 -17.99 20.09 7.73
N LEU A 350 -18.32 19.02 7.01
CA LEU A 350 -19.36 19.01 5.97
C LEU A 350 -20.74 19.36 6.52
N LEU A 351 -21.10 18.81 7.68
CA LEU A 351 -22.36 19.18 8.34
C LEU A 351 -22.38 20.67 8.68
N ALA A 352 -21.31 21.20 9.26
CA ALA A 352 -21.20 22.61 9.60
C ALA A 352 -21.28 23.52 8.35
N LEU A 353 -20.63 23.12 7.25
CA LEU A 353 -20.74 23.80 5.96
C LEU A 353 -22.20 23.88 5.48
N ALA A 354 -22.90 22.74 5.45
CA ALA A 354 -24.31 22.69 5.05
C ALA A 354 -25.22 23.52 5.97
N GLU A 355 -25.00 23.50 7.28
CA GLU A 355 -25.76 24.31 8.25
C GLU A 355 -25.52 25.82 8.05
N SER A 356 -24.28 26.22 7.77
CA SER A 356 -23.90 27.62 7.57
C SER A 356 -24.54 28.24 6.32
N ALA A 357 -24.84 27.42 5.32
CA ALA A 357 -25.48 27.85 4.08
C ALA A 357 -26.99 28.11 4.22
N ALA A 358 -27.61 27.76 5.36
CA ALA A 358 -29.02 28.01 5.59
C ALA A 358 -29.35 29.53 5.62
N PRO A 359 -30.35 30.00 4.85
CA PRO A 359 -30.76 31.40 4.86
C PRO A 359 -31.17 31.90 6.25
N ALA A 360 -31.02 33.20 6.53
CA ALA A 360 -31.27 33.77 7.86
C ALA A 360 -32.70 33.54 8.41
N GLY A 361 -33.70 33.41 7.53
CA GLY A 361 -35.10 33.16 7.91
C GLY A 361 -35.42 31.73 8.35
N VAL A 362 -34.48 30.79 8.19
CA VAL A 362 -34.68 29.39 8.59
C VAL A 362 -34.52 29.23 10.11
N GLY A 363 -35.57 28.73 10.77
CA GLY A 363 -35.55 28.40 12.20
C GLY A 363 -35.24 26.93 12.52
N THR A 364 -35.37 26.04 11.53
CA THR A 364 -35.19 24.59 11.73
C THR A 364 -34.28 23.97 10.68
N LEU A 365 -33.29 23.21 11.13
CA LEU A 365 -32.46 22.35 10.30
C LEU A 365 -33.05 20.94 10.33
N TRP A 366 -33.18 20.30 9.18
CA TRP A 366 -33.76 18.97 9.02
C TRP A 366 -32.87 18.09 8.16
N LEU A 367 -32.79 16.79 8.48
CA LEU A 367 -32.12 15.80 7.66
C LEU A 367 -32.71 14.40 7.89
N THR A 368 -32.34 13.45 7.03
CA THR A 368 -32.65 12.03 7.18
C THR A 368 -31.41 11.18 7.31
N THR A 369 -31.55 10.04 8.00
CA THR A 369 -30.53 8.99 8.01
C THR A 369 -31.18 7.61 8.06
N GLY A 370 -30.48 6.59 7.56
CA GLY A 370 -30.97 5.21 7.55
C GLY A 370 -31.32 4.70 8.95
N ARG A 371 -32.43 3.97 9.06
CA ARG A 371 -32.89 3.41 10.34
C ARG A 371 -31.92 2.37 10.91
N VAL A 372 -31.22 1.66 10.03
CA VAL A 372 -30.19 0.68 10.38
C VAL A 372 -28.83 1.32 10.68
N SER A 373 -28.64 2.60 10.35
CA SER A 373 -27.35 3.30 10.45
C SER A 373 -27.13 3.90 11.84
N ALA A 374 -26.89 3.04 12.83
CA ALA A 374 -26.72 3.41 14.24
C ALA A 374 -25.58 4.44 14.46
N ASP A 375 -24.49 4.33 13.70
CA ASP A 375 -23.37 5.28 13.74
C ASP A 375 -23.78 6.68 13.30
N ASN A 376 -24.49 6.80 12.18
CA ASN A 376 -24.98 8.08 11.68
C ASN A 376 -25.96 8.70 12.68
N GLN A 377 -26.86 7.91 13.26
CA GLN A 377 -27.78 8.38 14.29
C GLN A 377 -27.04 8.88 15.55
N ARG A 378 -25.93 8.24 15.95
CA ARG A 378 -25.08 8.73 17.05
C ARG A 378 -24.37 10.03 16.67
N PHE A 379 -23.82 10.10 15.46
CA PHE A 379 -23.15 11.28 14.93
C PHE A 379 -24.06 12.51 14.94
N TYR A 380 -25.26 12.43 14.34
CA TYR A 380 -26.19 13.55 14.29
C TYR A 380 -26.72 13.95 15.68
N ARG A 381 -26.96 12.98 16.57
CA ARG A 381 -27.35 13.27 17.96
C ARG A 381 -26.29 14.08 18.71
N ARG A 382 -25.00 13.75 18.53
CA ARG A 382 -23.88 14.53 19.07
C ARG A 382 -23.81 15.93 18.47
N ALA A 383 -24.20 16.10 17.21
CA ALA A 383 -24.30 17.39 16.54
C ALA A 383 -25.53 18.23 16.95
N GLY A 384 -26.38 17.72 17.85
CA GLY A 384 -27.54 18.44 18.39
C GLY A 384 -28.87 18.10 17.74
N TYR A 385 -28.90 17.22 16.73
CA TYR A 385 -30.15 16.80 16.10
C TYR A 385 -30.93 15.82 16.98
N ARG A 386 -32.26 15.87 16.87
CA ARG A 386 -33.20 15.02 17.61
C ARG A 386 -34.26 14.44 16.67
N PRO A 387 -34.76 13.22 16.90
CA PRO A 387 -35.86 12.66 16.09
C PRO A 387 -37.10 13.55 16.11
N VAL A 388 -37.78 13.63 14.96
CA VAL A 388 -39.10 14.29 14.86
C VAL A 388 -40.12 13.52 15.70
N ALA A 389 -40.91 14.26 16.49
CA ALA A 389 -41.98 13.67 17.31
C ALA A 389 -43.13 13.17 16.42
N GLY A 390 -43.63 11.95 16.66
CA GLY A 390 -44.74 11.36 15.90
C GLY A 390 -44.33 10.40 14.77
N GLY A 391 -43.03 10.19 14.54
CA GLY A 391 -42.51 9.31 13.48
C GLY A 391 -42.23 10.06 12.17
N GLY A 392 -41.24 9.59 11.42
CA GLY A 392 -40.86 10.18 10.14
C GLY A 392 -41.78 9.75 8.99
N SER A 393 -41.96 10.63 8.02
CA SER A 393 -42.68 10.41 6.76
C SER A 393 -41.89 9.60 5.73
N VAL A 394 -40.55 9.52 5.87
CA VAL A 394 -39.67 8.82 4.92
C VAL A 394 -39.52 7.33 5.29
N PRO A 395 -40.00 6.39 4.45
CA PRO A 395 -39.82 4.96 4.67
C PRO A 395 -38.34 4.57 4.79
N GLY A 396 -38.02 3.64 5.70
CA GLY A 396 -36.64 3.15 5.90
C GLY A 396 -35.68 4.14 6.58
N ALA A 397 -36.09 5.40 6.77
CA ALA A 397 -35.26 6.43 7.38
C ALA A 397 -35.76 6.87 8.76
N VAL A 398 -34.92 7.64 9.44
CA VAL A 398 -35.21 8.41 10.65
C VAL A 398 -35.03 9.89 10.29
N GLU A 399 -36.08 10.68 10.50
CA GLU A 399 -36.03 12.13 10.35
C GLU A 399 -35.51 12.79 11.62
N LEU A 400 -34.58 13.72 11.46
CA LEU A 400 -33.92 14.40 12.55
C LEU A 400 -33.98 15.92 12.34
N VAL A 401 -34.24 16.66 13.42
CA VAL A 401 -34.32 18.13 13.44
C VAL A 401 -33.41 18.75 14.48
N LYS A 402 -32.93 19.96 14.20
CA LYS A 402 -32.16 20.82 15.09
C LYS A 402 -32.68 22.24 14.97
N ARG A 403 -33.05 22.87 16.09
CA ARG A 403 -33.44 24.29 16.08
C ARG A 403 -32.20 25.15 15.85
N ARG A 404 -32.30 26.07 14.89
CA ARG A 404 -31.30 27.11 14.66
C ARG A 404 -31.67 28.29 15.57
N ARG A 405 -30.69 28.77 16.32
CA ARG A 405 -30.87 29.90 17.24
C ARG A 405 -30.51 31.20 16.56
#